data_AF-A0A820K623-F1
#
_entry.id   AF-A0A820K623-F1
#
_cell.length_a   1.000
_cell.length_b   1.000
_cell.length_c   1.000
_cell.angle_alpha   90.00
_cell.angle_beta   90.00
_cell.angle_gamma   90.00
#
_symmetry.space_group_name_H-M   'P 1'
#
loop_
_entity.id
_entity.type
_entity.pdbx_description
1 polymer ?
#
loop_
_entity_poly.entity_id
_entity_poly.type
_entity_poly.pdbx_seq_one_letter_code
_entity_poly.pdbx_strand_id
1 'polypeptide(L)' 'IKEHNHLNHIILDLQLLCDNHLYSNKAKYEFDADRINILDHIATSIGIKANENKVITIKN' A
#
# COMPACT_ATOMS: atom_id res chain seq x y z
N ILE A 1 13.33 -6.04 -15.81
CA ILE A 1 14.00 -4.90 -15.13
C ILE A 1 13.13 -4.30 -14.01
N LYS A 2 11.83 -4.00 -14.24
CA LYS A 2 10.96 -3.38 -13.22
C LYS A 2 10.72 -4.23 -11.95
N GLU A 3 10.44 -5.53 -12.08
CA GLU A 3 10.14 -6.41 -10.93
C GLU A 3 11.31 -6.57 -9.95
N HIS A 4 12.54 -6.64 -10.46
CA HIS A 4 13.74 -6.73 -9.63
C HIS A 4 13.92 -5.51 -8.71
N ASN A 5 13.42 -4.34 -9.13
CA ASN A 5 13.49 -3.14 -8.30
C ASN A 5 12.42 -3.14 -7.19
N HIS A 6 11.24 -3.69 -7.47
CA HIS A 6 10.15 -3.71 -6.50
C HIS A 6 10.46 -4.60 -5.28
N LEU A 7 10.98 -5.81 -5.51
CA LEU A 7 11.39 -6.71 -4.42
C LEU A 7 12.52 -6.10 -3.57
N ASN A 8 13.49 -5.45 -4.21
CA ASN A 8 14.58 -4.78 -3.49
C ASN A 8 14.06 -3.64 -2.60
N HIS A 9 13.11 -2.84 -3.09
CA HIS A 9 12.47 -1.80 -2.28
C HIS A 9 11.71 -2.40 -1.09
N ILE A 10 10.93 -3.47 -1.28
CA ILE A 10 10.21 -4.14 -0.17
C ILE A 10 11.18 -4.63 0.89
N ILE A 11 12.30 -5.27 0.50
CA ILE A 11 13.31 -5.75 1.43
C ILE A 11 13.89 -4.59 2.24
N LEU A 12 14.29 -3.50 1.58
CA LEU A 12 14.83 -2.31 2.24
C LEU A 12 13.83 -1.68 3.21
N ASP A 13 12.57 -1.54 2.81
CA ASP A 13 11.52 -0.94 3.65
C ASP A 13 11.24 -1.81 4.89
N LEU A 14 11.14 -3.13 4.73
CA LEU A 14 10.96 -4.06 5.85
C LEU A 14 12.16 -4.05 6.81
N GLN A 15 13.37 -3.93 6.27
CA GLN A 15 14.59 -3.85 7.08
C GLN A 15 14.62 -2.55 7.89
N LEU A 16 14.27 -1.42 7.27
CA LEU A 16 14.17 -0.13 7.94
C LEU A 16 13.11 -0.14 9.06
N LEU A 17 11.95 -0.80 8.84
CA LEU A 17 10.93 -0.97 9.87
C LEU A 17 11.47 -1.78 11.06
N CYS A 18 12.16 -2.88 10.81
CA CYS A 18 12.81 -3.69 11.85
C CYS A 18 13.84 -2.88 12.64
N ASP A 19 14.72 -2.14 11.95
CA ASP A 19 15.78 -1.32 12.57
C ASP A 19 15.23 -0.23 13.49
N ASN A 20 14.00 0.25 13.21
CA ASN A 20 13.31 1.26 14.02
C ASN A 20 12.31 0.67 15.02
N HIS A 21 12.34 -0.65 15.26
CA HIS A 21 11.41 -1.36 16.14
C HIS A 21 9.92 -1.14 15.80
N LEU A 22 9.62 -0.90 14.53
CA LEU A 22 8.26 -0.79 14.02
C LEU A 22 7.79 -2.15 13.52
N TYR A 23 6.73 -2.67 14.14
CA TYR A 23 6.13 -3.93 13.76
C TYR A 23 4.90 -3.69 12.91
N SER A 24 5.01 -4.09 11.67
CA SER A 24 3.91 -4.08 10.74
C SER A 24 2.85 -5.13 11.04
N ASN A 25 1.58 -4.79 10.84
CA ASN A 25 0.48 -5.75 10.93
C ASN A 25 0.37 -6.57 9.64
N LYS A 26 0.81 -7.84 9.68
CA LYS A 26 0.79 -8.76 8.54
C LYS A 26 -0.59 -8.92 7.89
N ALA A 27 -1.67 -8.84 8.67
CA ALA A 27 -3.03 -9.03 8.16
C ALA A 27 -3.53 -7.85 7.30
N LYS A 28 -2.81 -6.72 7.30
CA LYS A 28 -3.20 -5.49 6.57
C LYS A 28 -2.33 -5.21 5.34
N TYR A 29 -1.39 -6.11 5.02
CA TYR A 29 -0.49 -5.89 3.89
C TYR A 29 -1.11 -6.29 2.56
N GLU A 30 -0.91 -5.44 1.57
CA GLU A 30 -1.19 -5.68 0.17
C GLU A 30 0.16 -5.59 -0.57
N PHE A 31 0.74 -6.74 -0.92
CA PHE A 31 1.98 -6.81 -1.73
C PHE A 31 1.64 -7.28 -3.14
N ASP A 32 2.35 -6.73 -4.13
CA ASP A 32 2.26 -7.10 -5.55
C ASP A 32 0.81 -7.21 -6.07
N ALA A 33 -0.04 -6.28 -5.64
CA ALA A 33 -1.43 -6.23 -6.06
C ALA A 33 -1.61 -5.19 -7.18
N ASP A 34 -2.38 -5.54 -8.22
CA ASP A 34 -2.75 -4.63 -9.32
C ASP A 34 -3.54 -3.39 -8.86
N ARG A 35 -4.09 -3.48 -7.65
CA ARG A 35 -4.89 -2.47 -6.99
C ARG A 35 -4.58 -2.48 -5.50
N ILE A 36 -4.23 -1.33 -4.94
CA ILE A 36 -3.98 -1.17 -3.50
C ILE A 36 -4.88 -0.09 -2.89
N ASN A 37 -5.32 -0.30 -1.65
CA ASN A 37 -6.02 0.69 -0.86
C ASN A 37 -5.02 1.49 -0.02
N ILE A 38 -4.90 2.79 -0.28
CA ILE A 38 -4.00 3.69 0.44
C ILE A 38 -4.74 4.96 0.86
N LEU A 39 -4.76 5.26 2.17
CA LEU A 39 -5.36 6.48 2.71
C LEU A 39 -6.74 6.81 2.12
N ASP A 40 -7.62 5.81 2.02
CA ASP A 40 -8.98 5.93 1.47
C ASP A 40 -9.07 6.19 -0.04
N HIS A 41 -7.96 5.98 -0.72
CA HIS A 41 -7.86 6.00 -2.17
C HIS A 41 -7.53 4.59 -2.66
N ILE A 42 -7.89 4.36 -3.90
CA ILE A 42 -7.54 3.17 -4.66
C ILE A 42 -6.45 3.60 -5.65
N ALA A 43 -5.26 3.04 -5.52
CA ALA A 43 -4.19 3.21 -6.49
C ALA A 43 -4.12 1.98 -7.42
N THR A 44 -4.02 2.24 -8.72
CA THR A 44 -3.79 1.24 -9.76
C THR A 44 -2.67 1.72 -10.69
N SER A 45 -2.26 0.87 -11.63
CA SER A 45 -1.30 1.25 -12.68
C SER A 45 -1.74 2.42 -13.56
N ILE A 46 -3.04 2.73 -13.60
CA ILE A 46 -3.64 3.80 -14.42
C ILE A 46 -3.71 5.13 -13.65
N GLY A 47 -3.69 5.10 -12.32
CA GLY A 47 -3.74 6.30 -11.48
C GLY A 47 -4.39 6.07 -10.11
N ILE A 48 -4.74 7.17 -9.44
CA ILE A 48 -5.30 7.19 -8.08
C ILE A 48 -6.74 7.72 -8.14
N LYS A 49 -7.67 7.05 -7.46
CA LYS A 49 -9.08 7.46 -7.35
C LYS A 49 -9.56 7.38 -5.89
N ALA A 50 -10.50 8.24 -5.50
CA ALA A 50 -11.13 8.15 -4.18
C ALA A 50 -11.91 6.84 -4.03
N ASN A 51 -11.89 6.23 -2.84
CA ASN A 51 -12.68 5.04 -2.56
C ASN A 51 -14.15 5.41 -2.38
N GLU A 52 -14.99 4.96 -3.32
CA GLU A 52 -16.43 5.24 -3.35
C GLU A 52 -17.16 4.81 -2.07
N ASN A 53 -16.69 3.75 -1.39
CA ASN A 53 -17.28 3.29 -0.14
C ASN A 53 -17.13 4.30 1.01
N LYS A 54 -16.12 5.18 0.97
CA LYS A 54 -15.90 6.22 1.98
C LYS A 54 -16.50 7.58 1.60
N VAL A 55 -16.73 7.83 0.32
CA VAL A 55 -17.49 9.02 -0.14
C VAL A 55 -18.90 9.04 0.48
N ILE A 56 -19.44 7.87 0.81
CA ILE A 56 -20.73 7.72 1.51
C ILE A 56 -20.67 8.26 2.96
N THR A 57 -19.52 8.15 3.64
CA THR A 57 -19.36 8.60 5.04
C THR A 57 -19.40 10.11 5.21
N ILE A 58 -18.98 10.88 4.20
CA ILE A 58 -18.95 12.35 4.25
C ILE A 58 -20.32 12.97 3.89
N LYS A 59 -21.19 12.21 3.20
CA LYS A 59 -22.48 12.71 2.71
C LYS A 59 -23.66 12.56 3.71
N ASN A 60 -23.41 11.98 4.89
CA ASN A 60 -24.38 11.89 5.99
C ASN A 60 -23.95 12.79 7.16
#